data_AF-A0A520RAM1-F1
#
_entry.id   AF-A0A520RAM1-F1
#
_cell.length_a   1.000
_cell.length_b   1.000
_cell.length_c   1.000
_cell.angle_alpha   90.00
_cell.angle_beta   90.00
_cell.angle_gamma   90.00
#
_symmetry.space_group_name_H-M   'P 1'
#
loop_
_entity.id
_entity.type
_entity.pdbx_description
1 polymer ?
#
loop_
_entity_poly.entity_id
_entity_poly.type
_entity_poly.pdbx_seq_one_letter_code
_entity_poly.pdbx_strand_id
1 'polypeptide(L)'
;ARVIEETYARYDMLASHLRALDGANPMERPMLLARDFKQDIAEAALERFEWTMPLTPEAAVYGLGSGMMMWGVPAALFRIIGGFFGMGGARRRYR
;
A
#
# COMPACT_ATOMS: atom_id res chain seq x y z
N ALA A 1 32.85 -26.68 -4.47
CA ALA A 1 33.33 -25.48 -3.74
C ALA A 1 32.67 -24.21 -4.28
N ARG A 2 32.90 -23.83 -5.56
CA ARG A 2 32.35 -22.60 -6.18
C ARG A 2 30.86 -22.31 -5.92
N VAL A 3 29.98 -23.29 -6.14
CA VAL A 3 28.52 -23.13 -5.97
C VAL A 3 28.14 -22.81 -4.51
N ILE A 4 28.88 -23.38 -3.55
CA ILE A 4 28.65 -23.16 -2.12
C ILE A 4 29.08 -21.74 -1.75
N GLU A 5 30.25 -21.30 -2.22
CA GLU A 5 30.74 -19.93 -2.01
C GLU A 5 29.79 -18.88 -2.59
N GLU A 6 29.28 -19.09 -3.82
CA GLU A 6 28.28 -18.22 -4.44
C GLU A 6 26.97 -18.17 -3.65
N THR A 7 26.55 -19.31 -3.08
CA THR A 7 25.34 -19.39 -2.25
C THR A 7 25.51 -18.58 -0.96
N TYR A 8 26.64 -18.71 -0.27
CA TYR A 8 26.92 -17.93 0.94
C TYR A 8 27.04 -16.44 0.64
N ALA A 9 27.73 -16.06 -0.44
CA ALA A 9 27.84 -14.66 -0.85
C ALA A 9 26.45 -14.04 -1.14
N ARG A 10 25.57 -14.79 -1.81
CA ARG A 10 24.20 -14.34 -2.08
C ARG A 10 23.36 -14.26 -0.80
N TYR A 11 23.54 -15.21 0.12
CA TYR A 11 22.89 -15.20 1.42
C TYR A 11 23.28 -13.96 2.24
N ASP A 12 24.58 -13.66 2.34
CA ASP A 12 25.07 -12.50 3.10
C ASP A 12 24.54 -11.18 2.54
N MET A 13 24.53 -11.06 1.21
CA MET A 13 23.93 -9.91 0.52
C MET A 13 22.47 -9.74 0.93
N LEU A 14 21.68 -10.82 0.87
CA LEU A 14 20.26 -10.78 1.19
C LEU A 14 19.98 -10.49 2.66
N ALA A 15 20.75 -11.09 3.55
CA ALA A 15 20.66 -10.82 4.99
C ALA A 15 20.95 -9.34 5.30
N SER A 16 21.90 -8.73 4.59
CA SER A 16 22.20 -7.29 4.75
C SER A 16 21.03 -6.39 4.32
N HIS A 17 20.39 -6.69 3.18
CA HIS A 17 19.24 -5.93 2.71
C HIS A 17 18.02 -6.10 3.64
N LEU A 18 17.83 -7.30 4.19
CA LEU A 18 16.75 -7.55 5.15
C LEU A 18 16.92 -6.68 6.41
N ARG A 19 18.14 -6.58 6.94
CA ARG A 19 18.43 -5.70 8.10
C ARG A 19 18.18 -4.23 7.77
N ALA A 20 18.50 -3.79 6.55
CA ALA A 20 18.23 -2.42 6.12
C ALA A 20 16.72 -2.13 6.05
N LEU A 21 15.93 -3.09 5.57
CA LEU A 21 14.46 -3.00 5.57
C LEU A 21 13.88 -3.02 6.99
N ASP A 22 14.40 -3.88 7.87
CA ASP A 22 13.92 -4.00 9.25
C ASP A 22 14.16 -2.71 10.04
N GLY A 23 15.31 -2.06 9.84
CA GLY A 23 15.65 -0.77 10.46
C GLY A 23 14.96 0.45 9.84
N ALA A 24 14.35 0.31 8.67
CA ALA A 24 13.68 1.41 7.99
C ALA A 24 12.25 1.64 8.52
N ASN A 25 11.82 2.91 8.51
CA ASN A 25 10.45 3.29 8.85
C ASN A 25 9.45 2.63 7.86
N PRO A 26 8.26 2.16 8.29
CA PRO A 26 7.23 1.62 7.40
C PRO A 26 6.96 2.40 6.11
N MET A 27 7.09 3.74 6.12
CA MET A 27 6.91 4.58 4.93
C MET A 27 8.11 4.60 3.98
N GLU A 28 9.30 4.27 4.46
CA GLU A 28 10.55 4.25 3.68
C GLU A 28 10.84 2.86 3.10
N ARG A 29 10.31 1.81 3.74
CA ARG A 29 10.42 0.42 3.30
C ARG A 29 10.05 0.19 1.84
N PRO A 30 8.94 0.74 1.29
CA PRO A 30 8.58 0.53 -0.11
C PRO A 30 9.61 1.11 -1.07
N MET A 31 10.16 2.29 -0.74
CA MET A 31 11.16 2.98 -1.56
C MET A 31 12.50 2.22 -1.57
N LEU A 32 12.93 1.72 -0.40
CA LEU A 32 14.12 0.91 -0.27
C LEU A 32 13.98 -0.43 -1.00
N LEU A 33 12.82 -1.08 -0.88
CA LEU A 33 12.50 -2.32 -1.59
C LEU A 33 12.50 -2.12 -3.11
N ALA A 34 11.98 -0.99 -3.59
CA ALA A 34 11.93 -0.68 -5.01
C ALA A 34 13.31 -0.37 -5.60
N ARG A 35 14.20 0.27 -4.85
CA ARG A 35 15.56 0.60 -5.31
C ARG A 35 16.40 -0.65 -5.56
N ASP A 36 16.32 -1.62 -4.65
CA ASP A 36 17.13 -2.82 -4.67
C ASP A 36 16.30 -4.05 -5.12
N PHE A 37 15.30 -3.81 -5.97
CA PHE A 37 14.31 -4.81 -6.39
C PHE A 37 14.96 -6.01 -7.09
N LYS A 38 14.66 -7.21 -6.57
CA LYS A 38 15.12 -8.50 -7.09
C LYS A 38 13.93 -9.32 -7.54
N GLN A 39 13.74 -9.40 -8.86
CA GLN A 39 12.54 -10.01 -9.47
C GLN A 39 12.40 -11.50 -9.10
N ASP A 40 13.50 -12.24 -9.10
CA ASP A 40 13.57 -13.65 -8.72
C ASP A 40 13.07 -13.91 -7.28
N ILE A 41 13.33 -12.96 -6.38
CA ILE A 41 12.89 -13.04 -4.99
C ILE A 41 11.44 -12.64 -4.85
N ALA A 42 11.01 -11.62 -5.60
CA ALA A 42 9.61 -11.23 -5.65
C ALA A 42 8.76 -12.40 -6.18
N GLU A 43 9.15 -13.03 -7.29
CA GLU A 43 8.48 -14.21 -7.84
C GLU A 43 8.44 -15.37 -6.82
N ALA A 44 9.58 -15.71 -6.20
CA ALA A 44 9.62 -16.76 -5.18
C ALA A 44 8.80 -16.42 -3.93
N ALA A 45 8.70 -15.15 -3.54
CA ALA A 45 7.86 -14.70 -2.43
C ALA A 45 6.37 -14.76 -2.80
N LEU A 46 6.02 -14.38 -4.04
CA LEU A 46 4.64 -14.42 -4.55
C LEU A 46 4.14 -15.86 -4.74
N GLU A 47 5.02 -16.80 -5.11
CA GLU A 47 4.68 -18.22 -5.18
C GLU A 47 4.45 -18.85 -3.79
N ARG A 48 5.12 -18.33 -2.76
CA ARG A 48 5.19 -18.97 -1.43
C ARG A 48 4.27 -18.34 -0.39
N PHE A 49 3.95 -17.06 -0.54
CA PHE A 49 2.96 -16.36 0.26
C PHE A 49 1.70 -16.15 -0.59
N GLU A 50 0.63 -16.88 -0.26
CA GLU A 50 -0.70 -16.61 -0.80
C GLU A 50 -0.99 -15.12 -0.68
N TRP A 51 -1.28 -14.50 -1.82
CA TRP A 51 -1.42 -13.06 -1.98
C TRP A 51 -2.36 -12.44 -0.92
N THR A 52 -1.80 -11.67 0.01
CA THR A 52 -2.58 -10.89 0.99
C THR A 52 -2.84 -9.44 0.52
N MET A 53 -2.05 -8.93 -0.44
CA MET A 53 -2.26 -7.61 -1.04
C MET A 53 -3.12 -7.72 -2.31
N PRO A 54 -4.05 -6.77 -2.52
CA PRO A 54 -4.85 -6.73 -3.73
C PRO A 54 -4.02 -6.17 -4.89
N LEU A 55 -3.04 -6.93 -5.40
CA LEU A 55 -2.25 -6.52 -6.57
C LEU A 55 -2.97 -6.91 -7.89
N THR A 56 -4.21 -7.40 -7.82
CA THR A 56 -5.05 -7.74 -8.97
C THR A 56 -6.04 -6.60 -9.16
N PRO A 57 -6.37 -6.23 -10.40
CA PRO A 57 -7.35 -5.18 -10.66
C PRO A 57 -8.68 -5.44 -9.92
N GLU A 58 -9.10 -6.70 -9.86
CA GLU A 58 -10.32 -7.10 -9.18
C GLU A 58 -10.22 -6.84 -7.66
N ALA A 59 -9.14 -7.26 -7.02
CA ALA A 59 -8.96 -7.06 -5.59
C ALA A 59 -8.73 -5.59 -5.23
N ALA A 60 -8.10 -4.80 -6.12
CA ALA A 60 -7.93 -3.36 -5.94
C ALA A 60 -9.29 -2.64 -6.02
N VAL A 61 -10.17 -3.07 -6.93
CA VAL A 61 -11.55 -2.57 -7.04
C VAL A 61 -12.38 -2.97 -5.83
N TYR A 62 -12.25 -4.19 -5.30
CA TYR A 62 -12.93 -4.59 -4.06
C TYR A 62 -12.39 -3.83 -2.83
N GLY A 63 -11.07 -3.68 -2.73
CA GLY A 63 -10.41 -2.94 -1.65
C GLY A 63 -10.76 -1.45 -1.65
N LEU A 64 -10.57 -0.76 -2.78
CA LEU A 64 -10.95 0.65 -2.93
C LEU A 64 -12.47 0.84 -2.92
N GLY A 65 -13.23 -0.09 -3.50
CA GLY A 65 -14.68 -0.06 -3.53
C GLY A 65 -15.29 -0.13 -2.14
N SER A 66 -14.72 -0.95 -1.24
CA SER A 66 -15.12 -0.98 0.17
C SER A 66 -14.87 0.35 0.88
N GLY A 67 -13.73 1.00 0.61
CA GLY A 67 -13.42 2.33 1.15
C GLY A 67 -14.34 3.43 0.61
N MET A 68 -14.65 3.42 -0.69
CA MET A 68 -15.59 4.36 -1.31
C MET A 68 -17.03 4.13 -0.85
N MET A 69 -17.47 2.89 -0.62
CA MET A 69 -18.78 2.66 0.00
C MET A 69 -18.80 3.11 1.45
N MET A 70 -17.77 2.77 2.23
CA MET A 70 -17.69 3.09 3.66
C MET A 70 -17.65 4.60 3.92
N TRP A 71 -16.93 5.38 3.10
CA TRP A 71 -16.86 6.83 3.26
C TRP A 71 -17.83 7.62 2.37
N GLY A 72 -18.04 7.16 1.13
CA GLY A 72 -18.86 7.86 0.15
C GLY A 72 -20.35 7.77 0.42
N VAL A 73 -20.86 6.64 0.90
CA VAL A 73 -22.30 6.49 1.22
C VAL A 73 -22.69 7.38 2.39
N PRO A 74 -21.98 7.39 3.54
CA PRO A 74 -22.28 8.33 4.62
C PRO A 74 -22.11 9.78 4.20
N ALA A 75 -21.05 10.13 3.46
CA ALA A 75 -20.83 11.51 3.00
C ALA A 75 -21.97 12.01 2.09
N ALA A 76 -22.48 11.15 1.20
CA ALA A 76 -23.64 11.46 0.36
C ALA A 76 -24.91 11.66 1.21
N LEU A 77 -25.15 10.79 2.20
CA LEU A 77 -26.29 10.92 3.11
C LEU A 77 -26.21 12.22 3.93
N PHE A 78 -25.05 12.54 4.51
CA PHE A 78 -24.86 13.79 5.25
C PHE A 78 -25.00 15.03 4.36
N ARG A 79 -24.62 14.95 3.08
CA ARG A 79 -24.84 16.04 2.12
C ARG A 79 -26.31 16.23 1.79
N ILE A 80 -27.07 15.15 1.63
CA ILE A 80 -28.52 15.20 1.40
C ILE A 80 -29.20 15.79 2.65
N ILE A 81 -28.91 15.24 3.82
CA ILE A 81 -29.45 15.70 5.10
C ILE A 81 -29.07 17.17 5.35
N GLY A 82 -27.80 17.56 5.18
CA GLY A 82 -27.34 18.94 5.34
C GLY A 82 -27.91 19.92 4.30
N GLY A 83 -28.28 19.42 3.11
CA GLY A 83 -29.03 20.17 2.11
C GLY A 83 -30.48 20.44 2.54
N PHE A 84 -31.12 19.47 3.20
CA PHE A 84 -32.48 19.62 3.76
C PHE A 84 -32.52 20.49 5.03
N PHE A 85 -31.50 20.44 5.89
CA PHE A 85 -31.43 21.22 7.13
C PHE A 85 -30.80 22.61 6.97
N GLY A 86 -30.55 23.06 5.73
CA GLY A 86 -30.27 24.46 5.44
C GLY A 86 -28.93 24.96 5.98
N MET A 87 -27.83 24.51 5.37
CA MET A 87 -26.58 25.30 5.39
C MET A 87 -26.71 26.49 4.42
N GLY A 88 -27.69 27.35 4.67
CA GLY A 88 -28.00 28.58 3.92
C GLY A 88 -27.30 29.83 4.48
N GLY A 89 -26.14 29.68 5.12
CA GLY A 89 -25.57 30.72 5.98
C GLY A 89 -24.08 30.98 5.82
N ALA A 90 -23.58 31.18 4.59
CA ALA A 90 -22.23 31.73 4.41
C ALA A 90 -22.05 32.51 3.10
N ARG A 91 -23.04 33.31 2.68
CA ARG A 91 -22.74 34.42 1.77
C ARG A 91 -22.22 35.57 2.59
N ARG A 92 -20.88 35.63 2.72
CA ARG A 92 -20.12 36.81 3.16
C ARG A 92 -20.66 38.03 2.41
N ARG A 93 -21.36 38.90 3.14
CA ARG A 93 -21.69 40.24 2.71
C ARG A 93 -20.78 41.18 3.50
N TYR A 94 -19.61 41.47 2.92
CA TYR A 94 -18.82 42.64 3.27
C TYR A 94 -18.88 43.57 2.07
N ARG A 95 -19.81 44.52 2.12
CA ARG A 95 -19.75 45.78 1.39
C ARG A 95 -20.68 46.77 2.07
#